data_AF-A0A0F9C8D8-F1
#
_entry.id   AF-A0A0F9C8D8-F1
#
_cell.length_a   1.000
_cell.length_b   1.000
_cell.length_c   1.000
_cell.angle_alpha   90.00
_cell.angle_beta   90.00
_cell.angle_gamma   90.00
#
_symmetry.space_group_name_H-M   'P 1'
#
loop_
_entity.id
_entity.type
_entity.pdbx_description
1 polymer ?
#
loop_
_entity_poly.entity_id
_entity_poly.type
_entity_poly.pdbx_seq_one_letter_code
_entity_poly.pdbx_strand_id
1 'polypeptide(L)'
;VRLYSLAWRRLMFEGTITISPNPLAASANVYSQTFSPVFIPGKEGFRGFTKADRADANFWRCGFLLAGSVNFLKKTMVDYLSSMVLVHDEENQPLWEGFVFEMELNTGVAVYLMSLLEMYNHVKIRYRVTGAGDPTISMPLQNADSQAKYGIREYVMTGGELEDSTVADQPVQRFLDLHHTPKITPMQLGLAGRRADYDVKGVTDRPHIKVLCRGFDDTLNWQVYENAAAGNQRASLQIQDILDAKAQFVNSYDVSSNPTLVSTKYETDRRAGDIMRDITRLGDFAAKRWITYWEFNRHFVYEKAMSARLAASE
;
A
#
# COMPACT_ATOMS: atom_id res chain seq x y z
N VAL A 1 50.12 -20.65 -2.47
CA VAL A 1 48.99 -19.99 -1.78
C VAL A 1 48.10 -19.35 -2.85
N ARG A 2 46.97 -19.97 -3.19
CA ARG A 2 46.03 -19.48 -4.21
C ARG A 2 45.17 -18.37 -3.59
N LEU A 3 45.24 -17.17 -4.16
CA LEU A 3 44.35 -16.06 -3.85
C LEU A 3 42.97 -16.34 -4.47
N TYR A 4 41.96 -16.62 -3.65
CA TYR A 4 40.57 -16.63 -4.09
C TYR A 4 40.10 -15.18 -4.25
N SER A 5 39.87 -14.75 -5.48
CA SER A 5 39.12 -13.54 -5.77
C SER A 5 37.65 -13.79 -5.39
N LEU A 6 37.23 -13.27 -4.23
CA LEU A 6 35.82 -13.15 -3.87
C LEU A 6 35.18 -12.12 -4.80
N ALA A 7 34.72 -12.59 -5.96
CA ALA A 7 33.81 -11.85 -6.80
C ALA A 7 32.51 -11.66 -6.00
N TRP A 8 32.22 -10.41 -5.63
CA TRP A 8 30.90 -10.00 -5.18
C TRP A 8 29.92 -10.17 -6.36
N ARG A 9 29.45 -11.39 -6.61
CA ARG A 9 28.17 -11.58 -7.27
C ARG A 9 27.14 -10.99 -6.30
N ARG A 10 26.66 -9.77 -6.58
CA ARG A 10 25.30 -9.41 -6.14
C ARG A 10 24.44 -10.55 -6.64
N LEU A 11 23.97 -11.41 -5.75
CA LEU A 11 23.02 -12.47 -6.06
C LEU A 11 21.84 -11.76 -6.72
N MET A 12 21.77 -11.90 -8.04
CA MET A 12 20.68 -11.35 -8.84
C MET A 12 19.50 -12.27 -8.60
N PHE A 13 18.36 -11.70 -8.25
CA PHE A 13 17.12 -12.45 -8.10
C PHE A 13 16.69 -13.00 -9.47
N GLU A 14 16.60 -14.32 -9.63
CA GLU A 14 16.23 -14.97 -10.91
C GLU A 14 14.75 -15.40 -10.98
N GLY A 15 13.93 -14.98 -10.01
CA GLY A 15 12.49 -15.24 -9.99
C GLY A 15 11.68 -14.40 -10.99
N THR A 16 10.35 -14.40 -10.85
CA THR A 16 9.43 -13.65 -11.73
C THR A 16 8.59 -12.63 -10.96
N ILE A 17 8.22 -11.53 -11.61
CA ILE A 17 7.32 -10.53 -11.05
C ILE A 17 6.07 -10.45 -11.93
N THR A 18 4.90 -10.72 -11.36
CA THR A 18 3.62 -10.59 -12.03
C THR A 18 2.90 -9.35 -11.52
N ILE A 19 2.57 -8.42 -12.42
CA ILE A 19 1.69 -7.29 -12.12
C ILE A 19 0.32 -7.65 -12.68
N SER A 20 -0.69 -7.59 -11.83
CA SER A 20 -2.06 -7.97 -12.12
C SER A 20 -3.02 -6.83 -11.79
N PRO A 21 -4.23 -6.82 -12.36
CA PRO A 21 -5.21 -5.78 -12.10
C PRO A 21 -5.46 -5.61 -10.60
N ASN A 22 -5.76 -4.38 -10.16
CA ASN A 22 -6.19 -4.15 -8.79
C ASN A 22 -7.47 -4.99 -8.54
N PRO A 23 -7.51 -5.83 -7.49
CA PRO A 23 -8.66 -6.69 -7.21
C PRO A 23 -9.96 -5.91 -6.93
N LEU A 24 -9.87 -4.61 -6.62
CA LEU A 24 -11.02 -3.73 -6.42
C LEU A 24 -11.40 -2.95 -7.68
N ALA A 25 -10.52 -2.92 -8.69
CA ALA A 25 -10.73 -2.13 -9.89
C ALA A 25 -11.83 -2.69 -10.78
N ALA A 26 -12.86 -1.86 -11.00
CA ALA A 26 -13.84 -2.07 -12.06
C ALA A 26 -13.30 -1.71 -13.47
N SER A 27 -12.03 -1.30 -13.63
CA SER A 27 -11.56 -0.63 -14.86
C SER A 27 -10.30 -1.18 -15.56
N ALA A 28 -10.41 -1.23 -16.90
CA ALA A 28 -9.45 -1.18 -18.02
C ALA A 28 -8.37 -2.26 -18.19
N ASN A 29 -7.58 -2.59 -17.17
CA ASN A 29 -6.55 -3.62 -17.32
C ASN A 29 -7.13 -4.96 -16.93
N VAL A 30 -7.46 -5.78 -17.93
CA VAL A 30 -8.00 -7.13 -17.73
C VAL A 30 -6.89 -8.17 -17.62
N TYR A 31 -5.66 -7.80 -17.99
CA TYR A 31 -4.56 -8.73 -18.15
C TYR A 31 -3.45 -8.53 -17.12
N SER A 32 -3.05 -9.64 -16.51
CA SER A 32 -1.81 -9.73 -15.76
C SER A 32 -0.62 -9.80 -16.72
N GLN A 33 0.46 -9.12 -16.37
CA GLN A 33 1.73 -9.18 -17.10
C GLN A 33 2.82 -9.74 -16.20
N THR A 34 3.49 -10.79 -16.68
CA THR A 34 4.63 -11.41 -16.01
C THR A 34 5.92 -10.90 -16.62
N PHE A 35 6.83 -10.47 -15.77
CA PHE A 35 8.14 -9.95 -16.12
C PHE A 35 9.21 -10.93 -15.67
N SER A 36 10.07 -11.29 -16.63
CA SER A 36 11.30 -12.03 -16.36
C SER A 36 12.46 -11.07 -16.05
N PRO A 37 13.50 -11.54 -15.35
CA PRO A 37 14.68 -10.73 -15.08
C PRO A 37 15.39 -10.42 -16.40
N VAL A 38 15.71 -9.14 -16.62
CA VAL A 38 16.35 -8.71 -17.86
C VAL A 38 17.82 -8.45 -17.64
N PHE A 39 18.67 -9.22 -18.30
CA PHE A 39 20.12 -9.03 -18.29
C PHE A 39 20.62 -8.24 -19.50
N ILE A 40 19.83 -8.21 -20.58
CA ILE A 40 20.21 -7.57 -21.85
C ILE A 40 19.50 -6.23 -22.00
N PRO A 41 20.22 -5.14 -22.27
CA PRO A 41 19.60 -3.84 -22.48
C PRO A 41 18.61 -3.84 -23.68
N GLY A 42 17.44 -3.22 -23.53
CA GLY A 42 16.45 -3.05 -24.62
C GLY A 42 15.33 -4.09 -24.68
N LYS A 43 15.39 -5.14 -23.86
CA LYS A 43 14.25 -6.04 -23.63
C LYS A 43 13.38 -5.57 -22.47
N GLU A 44 12.10 -5.84 -22.56
CA GLU A 44 11.12 -5.57 -21.50
C GLU A 44 11.30 -6.57 -20.35
N GLY A 45 11.20 -6.07 -19.12
CA GLY A 45 11.22 -6.87 -17.89
C GLY A 45 11.89 -6.14 -16.73
N PHE A 46 12.23 -6.87 -15.67
CA PHE A 46 12.61 -6.26 -14.40
C PHE A 46 14.09 -6.42 -14.03
N ARG A 47 14.58 -5.55 -13.13
CA ARG A 47 15.92 -5.60 -12.54
C ARG A 47 15.90 -5.08 -11.10
N GLY A 48 16.91 -5.44 -10.31
CA GLY A 48 17.17 -4.81 -9.01
C GLY A 48 16.06 -5.02 -7.99
N PHE A 49 15.45 -6.21 -7.99
CA PHE A 49 14.44 -6.57 -6.98
C PHE A 49 15.04 -6.48 -5.57
N THR A 50 14.31 -5.81 -4.70
CA THR A 50 14.61 -5.67 -3.28
C THR A 50 13.32 -5.83 -2.49
N LYS A 51 13.39 -6.52 -1.36
CA LYS A 51 12.27 -6.64 -0.42
C LYS A 51 12.71 -6.33 1.00
N ALA A 52 11.75 -5.89 1.80
CA ALA A 52 11.89 -5.73 3.22
C ALA A 52 10.66 -6.34 3.89
N ASP A 53 10.90 -7.18 4.89
CA ASP A 53 9.88 -7.86 5.67
C ASP A 53 9.83 -7.27 7.08
N ARG A 54 8.68 -7.38 7.77
CA ARG A 54 8.54 -7.00 9.17
C ARG A 54 7.89 -8.14 9.97
N ALA A 55 8.26 -8.23 11.24
CA ALA A 55 7.68 -9.23 12.15
C ALA A 55 6.16 -9.08 12.32
N ASP A 56 5.64 -7.84 12.25
CA ASP A 56 4.21 -7.53 12.39
C ASP A 56 3.49 -7.36 11.04
N ALA A 57 4.19 -7.59 9.91
CA ALA A 57 3.65 -7.52 8.56
C ALA A 57 4.60 -8.25 7.59
N ASN A 58 4.28 -9.52 7.31
CA ASN A 58 5.11 -10.43 6.51
C ASN A 58 5.60 -9.79 5.19
N PHE A 59 4.68 -9.12 4.47
CA PHE A 59 4.98 -8.35 3.28
C PHE A 59 4.96 -6.84 3.60
N TRP A 60 6.12 -6.22 3.85
CA TRP A 60 6.15 -4.78 4.15
C TRP A 60 6.35 -3.92 2.91
N ARG A 61 7.52 -4.04 2.26
CA ARG A 61 7.88 -3.24 1.07
C ARG A 61 8.66 -4.04 0.06
N CYS A 62 8.47 -3.70 -1.21
CA CYS A 62 9.26 -4.22 -2.32
C CYS A 62 9.60 -3.06 -3.28
N GLY A 63 10.73 -3.16 -3.97
CA GLY A 63 11.09 -2.25 -5.05
C GLY A 63 11.83 -2.95 -6.18
N PHE A 64 11.57 -2.55 -7.42
CA PHE A 64 12.25 -3.05 -8.61
C PHE A 64 12.24 -1.99 -9.73
N LEU A 65 13.09 -2.20 -10.73
CA LEU A 65 13.15 -1.37 -11.93
C LEU A 65 12.53 -2.13 -13.10
N LEU A 66 11.57 -1.51 -13.79
CA LEU A 66 11.06 -1.96 -15.08
C LEU A 66 11.82 -1.25 -16.20
N ALA A 67 12.39 -2.04 -17.11
CA ALA A 67 13.02 -1.57 -18.33
C ALA A 67 12.15 -1.96 -19.53
N GLY A 68 12.16 -1.15 -20.59
CA GLY A 68 11.38 -1.43 -21.79
C GLY A 68 11.36 -0.27 -22.77
N SER A 69 10.45 -0.34 -23.76
CA SER A 69 10.22 0.77 -24.68
C SER A 69 9.57 1.96 -23.97
N VAL A 70 9.82 3.18 -24.44
CA VAL A 70 9.23 4.40 -23.83
C VAL A 70 7.70 4.36 -23.85
N ASN A 71 7.09 3.80 -24.90
CA ASN A 71 5.64 3.64 -24.98
C ASN A 71 5.10 2.65 -23.95
N PHE A 72 5.79 1.52 -23.79
CA PHE A 72 5.49 0.55 -22.73
C PHE A 72 5.55 1.23 -21.35
N LEU A 73 6.65 1.92 -21.04
CA LEU A 73 6.82 2.58 -19.75
C LEU A 73 5.74 3.64 -19.50
N LYS A 74 5.47 4.52 -20.46
CA LYS A 74 4.39 5.53 -20.32
C LYS A 74 3.03 4.90 -20.03
N LYS A 75 2.70 3.81 -20.74
CA LYS A 75 1.46 3.06 -20.50
C LYS A 75 1.47 2.49 -19.09
N THR A 76 2.50 1.75 -18.71
CA THR A 76 2.68 1.16 -17.37
C THR A 76 2.48 2.18 -16.26
N MET A 77 3.03 3.38 -16.39
CA MET A 77 2.90 4.42 -15.36
C MET A 77 1.44 4.85 -15.11
N VAL A 78 0.62 4.93 -16.16
CA VAL A 78 -0.79 5.36 -16.04
C VAL A 78 -1.69 4.21 -15.58
N ASP A 79 -1.35 3.00 -16.02
CA ASP A 79 -2.22 1.84 -16.00
C ASP A 79 -2.00 0.94 -14.76
N TYR A 80 -0.77 0.87 -14.23
CA TYR A 80 -0.40 -0.09 -13.18
C TYR A 80 -0.27 0.50 -11.78
N LEU A 81 -0.65 1.77 -11.57
CA LEU A 81 -0.74 2.31 -10.21
C LEU A 81 -1.90 1.61 -9.47
N SER A 82 -1.69 1.19 -8.22
CA SER A 82 -2.57 0.33 -7.42
C SER A 82 -2.72 -1.12 -7.88
N SER A 83 -2.09 -1.52 -9.00
CA SER A 83 -2.11 -2.92 -9.44
C SER A 83 -1.48 -3.85 -8.41
N MET A 84 -2.02 -5.06 -8.32
CA MET A 84 -1.49 -6.11 -7.46
C MET A 84 -0.17 -6.65 -8.02
N VAL A 85 0.78 -6.91 -7.15
CA VAL A 85 2.11 -7.43 -7.50
C VAL A 85 2.35 -8.72 -6.74
N LEU A 86 2.67 -9.77 -7.47
CA LEU A 86 3.04 -11.08 -6.93
C LEU A 86 4.44 -11.43 -7.44
N VAL A 87 5.33 -11.79 -6.53
CA VAL A 87 6.71 -12.16 -6.84
C VAL A 87 6.89 -13.63 -6.53
N HIS A 88 7.41 -14.38 -7.49
CA HIS A 88 7.79 -15.78 -7.30
C HIS A 88 9.30 -15.93 -7.38
N ASP A 89 9.86 -16.85 -6.60
CA ASP A 89 11.27 -17.22 -6.71
C ASP A 89 11.55 -18.13 -7.93
N GLU A 90 12.75 -18.68 -7.97
CA GLU A 90 13.24 -19.56 -9.04
C GLU A 90 12.52 -20.91 -9.10
N GLU A 91 11.98 -21.36 -7.96
CA GLU A 91 11.21 -22.59 -7.81
C GLU A 91 9.71 -22.35 -8.00
N ASN A 92 9.34 -21.15 -8.47
CA ASN A 92 7.97 -20.69 -8.64
C ASN A 92 7.17 -20.68 -7.32
N GLN A 93 7.85 -20.58 -6.17
CA GLN A 93 7.19 -20.38 -4.89
C GLN A 93 6.90 -18.90 -4.69
N PRO A 94 5.72 -18.54 -4.15
CA PRO A 94 5.38 -17.16 -3.90
C PRO A 94 6.30 -16.61 -2.80
N LEU A 95 6.91 -15.46 -3.07
CA LEU A 95 7.92 -14.82 -2.21
C LEU A 95 7.41 -13.52 -1.59
N TRP A 96 6.58 -12.75 -2.32
CA TRP A 96 6.07 -11.46 -1.87
C TRP A 96 4.77 -11.09 -2.58
N GLU A 97 3.82 -10.51 -1.84
CA GLU A 97 2.55 -10.02 -2.37
C GLU A 97 2.22 -8.61 -1.87
N GLY A 98 1.65 -7.77 -2.72
CA GLY A 98 1.18 -6.44 -2.36
C GLY A 98 0.67 -5.67 -3.57
N PHE A 99 0.85 -4.35 -3.56
CA PHE A 99 0.37 -3.48 -4.63
C PHE A 99 1.38 -2.37 -4.98
N VAL A 100 1.27 -1.84 -6.19
CA VAL A 100 2.06 -0.69 -6.66
C VAL A 100 1.58 0.57 -5.96
N PHE A 101 2.42 1.14 -5.09
CA PHE A 101 2.11 2.35 -4.34
C PHE A 101 2.61 3.60 -5.06
N GLU A 102 3.77 3.50 -5.70
CA GLU A 102 4.44 4.63 -6.33
C GLU A 102 5.28 4.18 -7.52
N MET A 103 5.32 5.01 -8.55
CA MET A 103 6.11 4.81 -9.76
C MET A 103 6.85 6.09 -10.14
N GLU A 104 8.14 5.95 -10.38
CA GLU A 104 9.03 7.02 -10.83
C GLU A 104 9.53 6.67 -12.24
N LEU A 105 9.03 7.37 -13.25
CA LEU A 105 9.45 7.23 -14.64
C LEU A 105 10.64 8.14 -14.92
N ASN A 106 11.79 7.53 -15.14
CA ASN A 106 12.96 8.20 -15.68
C ASN A 106 12.93 8.05 -17.21
N THR A 107 12.85 9.16 -17.94
CA THR A 107 12.89 9.19 -19.41
C THR A 107 14.29 9.46 -19.97
N GLY A 108 15.27 9.66 -19.09
CA GLY A 108 16.59 10.18 -19.43
C GLY A 108 16.71 11.70 -19.41
N VAL A 109 15.62 12.37 -19.79
CA VAL A 109 15.56 13.84 -19.85
C VAL A 109 14.79 14.41 -18.68
N ALA A 110 13.76 13.71 -18.22
CA ALA A 110 12.93 14.12 -17.10
C ALA A 110 12.54 12.92 -16.24
N VAL A 111 12.33 13.19 -14.96
CA VAL A 111 11.82 12.24 -13.98
C VAL A 111 10.40 12.65 -13.59
N TYR A 112 9.46 11.73 -13.74
CA TYR A 112 8.05 11.93 -13.39
C TYR A 112 7.66 10.97 -12.27
N LEU A 113 6.91 11.45 -11.30
CA LEU A 113 6.41 10.68 -10.16
C LEU A 113 4.90 10.57 -10.21
N MET A 114 4.38 9.38 -9.94
CA MET A 114 2.97 9.15 -9.63
C MET A 114 2.88 8.28 -8.39
N SER A 115 2.16 8.76 -7.37
CA SER A 115 2.10 8.12 -6.06
C SER A 115 0.69 8.13 -5.51
N LEU A 116 0.32 7.07 -4.80
CA LEU A 116 -0.93 7.04 -4.03
C LEU A 116 -0.83 7.90 -2.75
N LEU A 117 0.36 8.37 -2.35
CA LEU A 117 0.60 9.03 -1.06
C LEU A 117 -0.32 10.23 -0.79
N GLU A 118 -0.60 11.07 -1.78
CA GLU A 118 -1.42 12.28 -1.62
C GLU A 118 -2.84 12.12 -2.19
N MET A 119 -3.23 10.88 -2.50
CA MET A 119 -4.55 10.58 -3.05
C MET A 119 -5.54 10.29 -1.92
N TYR A 120 -6.69 10.99 -1.96
CA TYR A 120 -7.81 10.83 -1.03
C TYR A 120 -9.10 10.99 -1.80
N ASN A 121 -9.90 9.92 -1.88
CA ASN A 121 -11.13 9.85 -2.66
C ASN A 121 -12.39 9.65 -1.80
N HIS A 122 -12.24 9.76 -0.48
CA HIS A 122 -13.29 9.79 0.52
C HIS A 122 -12.88 10.80 1.60
N VAL A 123 -13.59 11.92 1.71
CA VAL A 123 -13.16 13.03 2.58
C VAL A 123 -14.34 13.50 3.41
N LYS A 124 -14.10 13.72 4.70
CA LYS A 124 -15.07 14.31 5.63
C LYS A 124 -14.38 15.37 6.48
N ILE A 125 -15.15 16.23 7.12
CA ILE A 125 -14.62 17.27 8.00
C ILE A 125 -15.24 17.17 9.39
N ARG A 126 -14.41 17.29 10.41
CA ARG A 126 -14.81 17.46 11.81
C ARG A 126 -14.83 18.95 12.13
N TYR A 127 -15.97 19.45 12.54
CA TYR A 127 -16.18 20.88 12.82
C TYR A 127 -17.17 21.06 13.98
N ARG A 128 -17.21 22.26 14.55
CA ARG A 128 -18.22 22.68 15.52
C ARG A 128 -19.14 23.67 14.84
N VAL A 129 -20.45 23.47 14.97
CA VAL A 129 -21.44 24.45 14.49
C VAL A 129 -21.37 25.68 15.40
N THR A 130 -21.39 26.87 14.83
CA THR A 130 -21.31 28.13 15.58
C THR A 130 -22.48 28.22 16.57
N GLY A 131 -22.18 28.37 17.86
CA GLY A 131 -23.19 28.37 18.92
C GLY A 131 -23.68 26.98 19.38
N ALA A 132 -23.13 25.89 18.80
CA ALA A 132 -23.35 24.53 19.30
C ALA A 132 -22.21 24.07 20.22
N GLY A 133 -22.50 23.10 21.09
CA GLY A 133 -21.53 22.56 22.05
C GLY A 133 -20.58 21.53 21.43
N ASP A 134 -21.14 20.42 20.98
CA ASP A 134 -20.33 19.26 20.60
C ASP A 134 -19.83 19.33 19.14
N PRO A 135 -18.57 18.93 18.88
CA PRO A 135 -18.09 18.73 17.52
C PRO A 135 -18.94 17.71 16.78
N THR A 136 -19.22 17.99 15.52
CA THR A 136 -19.92 17.10 14.59
C THR A 136 -19.00 16.74 13.42
N ILE A 137 -19.39 15.71 12.67
CA ILE A 137 -18.68 15.24 11.48
C ILE A 137 -19.63 15.39 10.29
N SER A 138 -19.12 15.94 9.17
CA SER A 138 -19.91 16.06 7.94
C SER A 138 -20.25 14.68 7.37
N MET A 139 -21.24 14.65 6.48
CA MET A 139 -21.34 13.49 5.58
C MET A 139 -20.07 13.41 4.73
N PRO A 140 -19.57 12.20 4.43
CA PRO A 140 -18.41 12.05 3.58
C PRO A 140 -18.74 12.42 2.13
N LEU A 141 -17.89 13.24 1.53
CA LEU A 141 -17.88 13.46 0.08
C LEU A 141 -16.93 12.46 -0.57
N GLN A 142 -17.32 11.92 -1.72
CA GLN A 142 -16.63 10.81 -2.36
C GLN A 142 -16.57 10.92 -3.87
N ASN A 143 -15.51 10.34 -4.45
CA ASN A 143 -15.38 10.15 -5.89
C ASN A 143 -15.44 8.65 -6.22
N ALA A 144 -16.61 8.18 -6.65
CA ALA A 144 -16.87 6.76 -6.88
C ALA A 144 -15.97 6.14 -7.95
N ASP A 145 -15.65 6.89 -9.03
CA ASP A 145 -14.80 6.38 -10.12
C ASP A 145 -13.36 6.16 -9.65
N SER A 146 -12.81 7.08 -8.85
CA SER A 146 -11.49 6.93 -8.24
C SER A 146 -11.47 5.80 -7.20
N GLN A 147 -12.52 5.68 -6.38
CA GLN A 147 -12.64 4.59 -5.42
C GLN A 147 -12.69 3.24 -6.11
N ALA A 148 -13.46 3.14 -7.19
CA ALA A 148 -13.50 1.95 -8.02
C ALA A 148 -12.09 1.64 -8.53
N LYS A 149 -11.32 2.61 -9.03
CA LYS A 149 -9.99 2.35 -9.61
C LYS A 149 -8.91 2.03 -8.59
N TYR A 150 -8.84 2.76 -7.48
CA TYR A 150 -7.70 2.74 -6.56
C TYR A 150 -8.02 2.16 -5.18
N GLY A 151 -9.29 1.88 -4.88
CA GLY A 151 -9.77 1.59 -3.53
C GLY A 151 -10.06 2.87 -2.75
N ILE A 152 -10.77 2.74 -1.63
CA ILE A 152 -11.19 3.85 -0.78
C ILE A 152 -10.04 4.29 0.13
N ARG A 153 -9.66 5.57 0.04
CA ARG A 153 -8.68 6.18 0.93
C ARG A 153 -9.24 7.46 1.54
N GLU A 154 -9.31 7.45 2.87
CA GLU A 154 -10.04 8.44 3.66
C GLU A 154 -9.15 9.53 4.24
N TYR A 155 -9.63 10.77 4.20
CA TYR A 155 -9.06 11.89 4.92
C TYR A 155 -10.12 12.59 5.78
N VAL A 156 -9.75 12.90 7.02
CA VAL A 156 -10.60 13.65 7.94
C VAL A 156 -9.97 15.03 8.15
N MET A 157 -10.65 16.05 7.63
CA MET A 157 -10.26 17.45 7.79
C MET A 157 -10.70 17.96 9.17
N THR A 158 -10.02 18.97 9.69
CA THR A 158 -10.46 19.71 10.89
C THR A 158 -10.86 21.12 10.49
N GLY A 159 -12.11 21.48 10.72
CA GLY A 159 -12.74 22.72 10.24
C GLY A 159 -12.89 23.84 11.27
N GLY A 160 -12.58 23.61 12.54
CA GLY A 160 -12.81 24.60 13.60
C GLY A 160 -14.30 24.88 13.79
N GLU A 161 -14.67 26.16 13.96
CA GLU A 161 -16.05 26.61 14.06
C GLU A 161 -16.57 27.06 12.68
N LEU A 162 -17.69 26.46 12.24
CA LEU A 162 -18.34 26.75 10.97
C LEU A 162 -19.83 27.04 11.20
N GLU A 163 -20.46 27.75 10.28
CA GLU A 163 -21.85 28.18 10.42
C GLU A 163 -22.84 27.01 10.32
N ASP A 164 -22.64 26.15 9.32
CA ASP A 164 -23.47 24.97 9.09
C ASP A 164 -22.71 23.88 8.29
N SER A 165 -23.40 22.78 7.98
CA SER A 165 -22.87 21.69 7.16
C SER A 165 -22.57 22.08 5.72
N THR A 166 -23.34 23.00 5.14
CA THR A 166 -23.17 23.44 3.75
C THR A 166 -21.86 24.20 3.57
N VAL A 167 -21.52 25.07 4.53
CA VAL A 167 -20.24 25.78 4.58
C VAL A 167 -19.09 24.80 4.82
N ALA A 168 -19.31 23.76 5.64
CA ALA A 168 -18.31 22.72 5.89
C ALA A 168 -18.01 21.85 4.67
N ASP A 169 -18.99 21.59 3.81
CA ASP A 169 -18.83 20.76 2.61
C ASP A 169 -17.99 21.45 1.52
N GLN A 170 -17.97 22.78 1.46
CA GLN A 170 -17.20 23.54 0.45
C GLN A 170 -15.69 23.27 0.46
N PRO A 171 -14.96 23.39 1.60
CA PRO A 171 -13.54 23.05 1.65
C PRO A 171 -13.29 21.56 1.42
N VAL A 172 -14.20 20.67 1.83
CA VAL A 172 -14.11 19.23 1.59
C VAL A 172 -14.18 18.92 0.10
N GLN A 173 -15.14 19.51 -0.62
CA GLN A 173 -15.28 19.31 -2.06
C GLN A 173 -14.04 19.82 -2.81
N ARG A 174 -13.55 21.02 -2.47
CA ARG A 174 -12.31 21.56 -3.08
C ARG A 174 -11.11 20.66 -2.83
N PHE A 175 -10.99 20.11 -1.63
CA PHE A 175 -9.92 19.17 -1.30
C PHE A 175 -10.06 17.88 -2.10
N LEU A 176 -11.27 17.32 -2.17
CA LEU A 176 -11.57 16.12 -2.95
C LEU A 176 -11.25 16.33 -4.44
N ASP A 177 -11.68 17.45 -5.04
CA ASP A 177 -11.40 17.76 -6.45
C ASP A 177 -9.90 17.82 -6.75
N LEU A 178 -9.09 18.26 -5.80
CA LEU A 178 -7.63 18.34 -5.93
C LEU A 178 -6.91 17.02 -5.66
N HIS A 179 -7.47 16.12 -4.83
CA HIS A 179 -6.76 14.95 -4.31
C HIS A 179 -7.40 13.59 -4.66
N HIS A 180 -8.57 13.56 -5.31
CA HIS A 180 -9.25 12.28 -5.59
C HIS A 180 -8.49 11.38 -6.55
N THR A 181 -7.64 11.92 -7.44
CA THR A 181 -6.86 11.13 -8.42
C THR A 181 -5.37 11.41 -8.27
N PRO A 182 -4.50 10.39 -8.34
CA PRO A 182 -3.06 10.58 -8.31
C PRO A 182 -2.58 11.43 -9.50
N LYS A 183 -1.75 12.44 -9.23
CA LYS A 183 -1.22 13.34 -10.25
C LYS A 183 0.18 12.91 -10.67
N ILE A 184 0.49 13.05 -11.95
CA ILE A 184 1.85 12.90 -12.47
C ILE A 184 2.59 14.21 -12.24
N THR A 185 3.63 14.19 -11.40
CA THR A 185 4.41 15.36 -11.02
C THR A 185 5.82 15.27 -11.60
N PRO A 186 6.30 16.30 -12.34
CA PRO A 186 7.70 16.33 -12.76
C PRO A 186 8.59 16.61 -11.55
N MET A 187 9.48 15.68 -11.22
CA MET A 187 10.43 15.83 -10.10
C MET A 187 11.71 16.54 -10.54
N GLN A 188 12.17 16.26 -11.75
CA GLN A 188 13.43 16.78 -12.26
C GLN A 188 13.35 16.95 -13.78
N LEU A 189 13.84 18.09 -14.27
CA LEU A 189 14.09 18.35 -15.68
C LEU A 189 15.61 18.40 -15.87
N GLY A 190 16.14 17.48 -16.65
CA GLY A 190 17.52 17.53 -17.13
C GLY A 190 17.64 18.62 -18.21
N LEU A 191 18.74 19.39 -18.17
CA LEU A 191 19.05 20.31 -19.26
C LEU A 191 19.29 19.53 -20.55
N ALA A 192 18.53 19.86 -21.59
CA ALA A 192 18.74 19.35 -22.94
C ALA A 192 20.16 19.70 -23.40
N GLY A 193 21.01 18.68 -23.63
CA GLY A 193 22.36 18.88 -24.17
C GLY A 193 23.45 17.96 -23.59
N ARG A 194 23.24 17.36 -22.41
CA ARG A 194 24.21 16.40 -21.86
C ARG A 194 23.97 14.98 -22.40
N ARG A 195 24.07 14.84 -23.73
CA ARG A 195 23.95 13.56 -24.43
C ARG A 195 25.18 12.65 -24.29
N ALA A 196 26.27 13.16 -23.70
CA ALA A 196 27.53 12.45 -23.53
C ALA A 196 27.53 11.41 -22.40
N ASP A 197 26.59 11.48 -21.46
CA ASP A 197 26.53 10.53 -20.32
C ASP A 197 25.83 9.21 -20.70
N TYR A 198 25.19 9.11 -21.86
CA TYR A 198 24.59 7.85 -22.35
C TYR A 198 25.59 6.79 -22.79
N ASP A 199 26.86 7.17 -23.00
CA ASP A 199 27.90 6.29 -23.51
C ASP A 199 28.92 5.88 -22.44
N VAL A 200 28.76 6.37 -21.19
CA VAL A 200 29.70 6.10 -20.09
C VAL A 200 29.01 5.37 -18.94
N LYS A 201 29.01 4.03 -19.05
CA LYS A 201 28.94 3.05 -17.95
C LYS A 201 27.82 3.22 -16.90
N GLY A 202 26.67 2.60 -17.19
CA GLY A 202 25.69 2.24 -16.17
C GLY A 202 24.29 2.09 -16.73
N VAL A 203 23.58 1.03 -16.34
CA VAL A 203 22.19 0.75 -16.75
C VAL A 203 21.20 1.84 -16.27
N THR A 204 21.63 2.74 -15.38
CA THR A 204 20.86 3.81 -14.73
C THR A 204 20.39 4.94 -15.64
N ASP A 205 21.00 5.15 -16.81
CA ASP A 205 20.66 6.30 -17.66
C ASP A 205 19.61 6.01 -18.73
N ARG A 206 19.21 4.75 -18.93
CA ARG A 206 18.17 4.40 -19.92
C ARG A 206 16.77 4.66 -19.37
N PRO A 207 15.77 4.89 -20.26
CA PRO A 207 14.40 5.01 -19.81
C PRO A 207 13.97 3.78 -18.98
N HIS A 208 13.49 4.01 -17.76
CA HIS A 208 13.05 2.97 -16.84
C HIS A 208 11.99 3.52 -15.89
N ILE A 209 11.21 2.61 -15.29
CA ILE A 209 10.34 2.95 -14.16
C ILE A 209 10.89 2.29 -12.93
N LYS A 210 11.11 3.07 -11.88
CA LYS A 210 11.31 2.55 -10.54
C LYS A 210 9.94 2.37 -9.90
N VAL A 211 9.62 1.12 -9.58
CA VAL A 211 8.36 0.74 -8.96
C VAL A 211 8.60 0.52 -7.47
N LEU A 212 7.81 1.18 -6.63
CA LEU A 212 7.78 0.98 -5.20
C LEU A 212 6.44 0.39 -4.79
N CYS A 213 6.50 -0.79 -4.20
CA CYS A 213 5.34 -1.54 -3.77
C CYS A 213 5.23 -1.55 -2.24
N ARG A 214 4.00 -1.61 -1.75
CA ARG A 214 3.67 -1.83 -0.34
C ARG A 214 2.84 -3.09 -0.19
N GLY A 215 2.98 -3.79 0.93
CA GLY A 215 2.08 -4.90 1.24
C GLY A 215 0.71 -4.41 1.66
N PHE A 216 -0.26 -5.32 1.66
CA PHE A 216 -1.66 -5.01 1.95
C PHE A 216 -1.92 -4.53 3.39
N ASP A 217 -1.00 -4.76 4.32
CA ASP A 217 -1.06 -4.18 5.68
C ASP A 217 -1.18 -2.65 5.68
N ASP A 218 -0.57 -1.97 4.69
CA ASP A 218 -0.68 -0.52 4.55
C ASP A 218 -2.14 -0.08 4.31
N THR A 219 -2.93 -0.92 3.63
CA THR A 219 -4.32 -0.62 3.27
C THR A 219 -5.26 -0.60 4.47
N LEU A 220 -4.92 -1.29 5.57
CA LEU A 220 -5.68 -1.23 6.82
C LEU A 220 -5.69 0.18 7.43
N ASN A 221 -4.73 1.03 7.06
CA ASN A 221 -4.67 2.41 7.55
C ASN A 221 -5.27 3.43 6.57
N TRP A 222 -5.89 2.97 5.49
CA TRP A 222 -6.48 3.88 4.50
C TRP A 222 -7.80 4.48 4.98
N GLN A 223 -8.54 3.78 5.84
CA GLN A 223 -9.82 4.23 6.36
C GLN A 223 -9.81 4.38 7.88
N VAL A 224 -10.64 5.29 8.37
CA VAL A 224 -10.94 5.46 9.79
C VAL A 224 -12.02 4.46 10.19
N TYR A 225 -11.88 3.88 11.37
CA TYR A 225 -12.91 3.05 11.98
C TYR A 225 -13.54 3.81 13.14
N GLU A 226 -14.84 4.07 13.01
CA GLU A 226 -15.65 4.77 14.01
C GLU A 226 -16.79 3.86 14.45
N ASN A 227 -16.99 3.80 15.77
CA ASN A 227 -18.12 3.10 16.35
C ASN A 227 -18.56 3.86 17.62
N ALA A 228 -19.77 4.40 17.58
CA ALA A 228 -20.35 5.18 18.67
C ALA A 228 -20.97 4.29 19.77
N ALA A 229 -21.15 2.99 19.53
CA ALA A 229 -21.72 2.08 20.50
C ALA A 229 -20.76 1.86 21.68
N ALA A 230 -21.18 2.31 22.86
CA ALA A 230 -20.46 2.06 24.10
C ALA A 230 -20.62 0.60 24.52
N GLY A 231 -19.50 -0.05 24.83
CA GLY A 231 -19.49 -1.46 25.22
C GLY A 231 -18.09 -2.05 25.26
N ASN A 232 -18.04 -3.32 25.67
CA ASN A 232 -16.87 -4.15 25.57
C ASN A 232 -17.22 -5.38 24.76
N GLN A 233 -16.29 -5.81 23.90
CA GLN A 233 -16.41 -7.07 23.20
C GLN A 233 -15.09 -7.82 23.16
N ARG A 234 -15.14 -9.09 22.73
CA ARG A 234 -13.93 -9.90 22.58
C ARG A 234 -13.02 -9.30 21.51
N ALA A 235 -11.72 -9.29 21.76
CA ALA A 235 -10.70 -8.78 20.84
C ALA A 235 -10.82 -9.40 19.44
N SER A 236 -11.11 -10.71 19.35
CA SER A 236 -11.33 -11.38 18.06
C SER A 236 -12.56 -10.86 17.31
N LEU A 237 -13.67 -10.61 18.01
CA LEU A 237 -14.89 -10.05 17.40
C LEU A 237 -14.65 -8.60 16.94
N GLN A 238 -13.95 -7.81 17.75
CA GLN A 238 -13.61 -6.45 17.37
C GLN A 238 -12.71 -6.38 16.13
N ILE A 239 -11.77 -7.31 15.98
CA ILE A 239 -10.92 -7.41 14.78
C ILE A 239 -11.78 -7.82 13.57
N GLN A 240 -12.69 -8.78 13.71
CA GLN A 240 -13.62 -9.17 12.64
C GLN A 240 -14.48 -7.98 12.20
N ASP A 241 -15.09 -7.25 13.13
CA ASP A 241 -15.89 -6.05 12.82
C ASP A 241 -15.10 -4.99 12.05
N ILE A 242 -13.82 -4.79 12.40
CA ILE A 242 -12.93 -3.84 11.70
C ILE A 242 -12.60 -4.35 10.29
N LEU A 243 -12.30 -5.64 10.15
CA LEU A 243 -11.99 -6.26 8.87
C LEU A 243 -13.19 -6.16 7.92
N ASP A 244 -14.36 -6.57 8.38
CA ASP A 244 -15.60 -6.55 7.60
C ASP A 244 -16.00 -5.12 7.19
N ALA A 245 -15.77 -4.14 8.07
CA ALA A 245 -16.16 -2.76 7.81
C ALA A 245 -15.17 -1.99 6.92
N LYS A 246 -13.85 -2.25 7.02
CA LYS A 246 -12.81 -1.34 6.50
C LYS A 246 -11.71 -2.01 5.69
N ALA A 247 -11.55 -3.33 5.74
CA ALA A 247 -10.44 -4.01 5.10
C ALA A 247 -10.77 -4.49 3.68
N GLN A 248 -11.12 -3.54 2.80
CA GLN A 248 -11.56 -3.80 1.41
C GLN A 248 -10.60 -4.69 0.58
N PHE A 249 -9.29 -4.69 0.87
CA PHE A 249 -8.31 -5.49 0.12
C PHE A 249 -8.16 -6.93 0.64
N VAL A 250 -8.72 -7.25 1.81
CA VAL A 250 -8.71 -8.61 2.37
C VAL A 250 -9.62 -9.49 1.53
N ASN A 251 -9.10 -10.63 1.07
CA ASN A 251 -9.89 -11.61 0.33
C ASN A 251 -10.53 -12.64 1.26
N SER A 252 -9.79 -13.07 2.27
CA SER A 252 -10.22 -13.98 3.32
C SER A 252 -9.43 -13.71 4.60
N TYR A 253 -9.94 -14.15 5.75
CA TYR A 253 -9.23 -13.99 7.01
C TYR A 253 -9.47 -15.16 7.95
N ASP A 254 -8.47 -15.43 8.78
CA ASP A 254 -8.55 -16.36 9.92
C ASP A 254 -8.27 -15.60 11.22
N VAL A 255 -9.28 -15.56 12.09
CA VAL A 255 -9.21 -14.83 13.38
C VAL A 255 -9.38 -15.84 14.51
N SER A 256 -8.27 -16.16 15.16
CA SER A 256 -8.26 -17.02 16.35
C SER A 256 -9.00 -16.37 17.52
N SER A 257 -9.69 -17.19 18.31
CA SER A 257 -10.49 -16.71 19.44
C SER A 257 -9.61 -16.10 20.53
N ASN A 258 -9.73 -14.78 20.75
CA ASN A 258 -9.13 -14.06 21.87
C ASN A 258 -10.26 -13.52 22.76
N PRO A 259 -10.48 -14.07 23.97
CA PRO A 259 -11.58 -13.67 24.84
C PRO A 259 -11.35 -12.34 25.57
N THR A 260 -10.19 -11.71 25.41
CA THR A 260 -9.84 -10.43 26.05
C THR A 260 -10.83 -9.36 25.67
N LEU A 261 -11.36 -8.64 26.66
CA LEU A 261 -12.35 -7.59 26.43
C LEU A 261 -11.65 -6.30 26.02
N VAL A 262 -12.09 -5.74 24.89
CA VAL A 262 -11.65 -4.45 24.36
C VAL A 262 -12.85 -3.52 24.20
N SER A 263 -12.60 -2.22 24.30
CA SER A 263 -13.66 -1.23 24.09
C SER A 263 -14.12 -1.26 22.62
N THR A 264 -15.43 -1.13 22.41
CA THR A 264 -16.04 -0.96 21.09
C THR A 264 -16.13 0.49 20.66
N LYS A 265 -15.94 1.43 21.59
CA LYS A 265 -16.21 2.84 21.37
C LYS A 265 -14.97 3.54 20.79
N TYR A 266 -15.06 3.94 19.52
CA TYR A 266 -14.03 4.69 18.81
C TYR A 266 -14.63 5.96 18.20
N GLU A 267 -14.53 7.08 18.92
CA GLU A 267 -14.99 8.42 18.47
C GLU A 267 -13.83 9.33 18.03
N THR A 268 -12.60 8.90 18.29
CA THR A 268 -11.37 9.51 17.80
C THR A 268 -11.10 8.98 16.40
N ASP A 269 -10.75 9.83 15.43
CA ASP A 269 -10.50 9.53 14.00
C ASP A 269 -9.31 8.55 13.78
N ARG A 270 -9.38 7.38 14.39
CA ARG A 270 -8.32 6.38 14.44
C ARG A 270 -8.41 5.48 13.22
N ARG A 271 -7.25 5.19 12.65
CA ARG A 271 -7.13 4.27 11.51
C ARG A 271 -7.39 2.84 11.97
N ALA A 272 -8.08 2.07 11.13
CA ALA A 272 -8.47 0.69 11.43
C ALA A 272 -7.24 -0.17 11.79
N GLY A 273 -6.17 -0.11 10.99
CA GLY A 273 -4.94 -0.86 11.25
C GLY A 273 -4.26 -0.51 12.58
N ASP A 274 -4.28 0.76 12.99
CA ASP A 274 -3.71 1.17 14.28
C ASP A 274 -4.53 0.65 15.47
N ILE A 275 -5.86 0.61 15.35
CA ILE A 275 -6.72 -0.01 16.38
C ILE A 275 -6.41 -1.51 16.47
N MET A 276 -6.31 -2.21 15.33
CA MET A 276 -5.99 -3.63 15.31
C MET A 276 -4.63 -3.92 15.95
N ARG A 277 -3.60 -3.10 15.66
CA ARG A 277 -2.27 -3.22 16.28
C ARG A 277 -2.28 -2.97 17.78
N ASP A 278 -3.13 -2.07 18.27
CA ASP A 278 -3.25 -1.87 19.71
C ASP A 278 -3.97 -3.03 20.40
N ILE A 279 -4.99 -3.60 19.75
CA ILE A 279 -5.65 -4.82 20.23
C ILE A 279 -4.64 -5.99 20.28
N THR A 280 -3.80 -6.15 19.27
CA THR A 280 -2.79 -7.24 19.24
C THR A 280 -1.70 -7.05 20.29
N ARG A 281 -1.28 -5.80 20.52
CA ARG A 281 -0.31 -5.43 21.57
C ARG A 281 -0.85 -5.66 22.98
N LEU A 282 -2.15 -5.51 23.19
CA LEU A 282 -2.78 -5.78 24.49
C LEU A 282 -2.61 -7.25 24.89
N GLY A 283 -2.62 -8.17 23.92
CA GLY A 283 -2.38 -9.59 24.14
C GLY A 283 -3.59 -10.33 24.71
N ASP A 284 -3.34 -11.29 25.60
CA ASP A 284 -4.39 -11.98 26.36
C ASP A 284 -4.20 -11.92 27.89
N PHE A 285 -5.19 -12.41 28.63
CA PHE A 285 -5.14 -12.53 30.10
C PHE A 285 -3.96 -13.36 30.63
N ALA A 286 -3.33 -14.17 29.78
CA ALA A 286 -2.14 -14.96 30.11
C ALA A 286 -0.85 -14.30 29.58
N ALA A 287 -0.91 -13.01 29.25
CA ALA A 287 0.18 -12.19 28.72
C ALA A 287 0.87 -12.80 27.48
N LYS A 288 0.16 -13.63 26.71
CA LYS A 288 0.69 -14.15 25.45
C LYS A 288 0.63 -13.06 24.40
N ARG A 289 1.68 -12.95 23.60
CA ARG A 289 1.73 -12.04 22.46
C ARG A 289 0.79 -12.55 21.37
N TRP A 290 0.02 -11.65 20.79
CA TRP A 290 -0.76 -11.89 19.59
C TRP A 290 -0.10 -11.15 18.42
N ILE A 291 -0.24 -11.72 17.23
CA ILE A 291 0.31 -11.14 16.01
C ILE A 291 -0.77 -11.09 14.94
N THR A 292 -0.59 -10.13 14.05
CA THR A 292 -1.32 -10.05 12.78
C THR A 292 -0.31 -10.11 11.67
N TYR A 293 -0.61 -10.89 10.65
CA TYR A 293 0.22 -10.93 9.46
C TYR A 293 -0.62 -11.27 8.23
N TRP A 294 0.02 -11.19 7.08
CA TRP A 294 -0.59 -11.50 5.79
C TRP A 294 0.07 -12.73 5.20
N GLU A 295 -0.75 -13.65 4.73
CA GLU A 295 -0.36 -14.74 3.86
C GLU A 295 -0.73 -14.42 2.41
N PHE A 296 -0.33 -15.29 1.50
CA PHE A 296 -0.61 -15.13 0.08
C PHE A 296 -2.11 -15.14 -0.21
N ASN A 297 -2.47 -14.58 -1.36
CA ASN A 297 -3.84 -14.36 -1.82
C ASN A 297 -4.63 -13.40 -0.93
N ARG A 298 -3.95 -12.41 -0.35
CA ARG A 298 -4.58 -11.38 0.51
C ARG A 298 -5.31 -12.00 1.69
N HIS A 299 -4.74 -13.06 2.26
CA HIS A 299 -5.28 -13.75 3.41
C HIS A 299 -4.74 -13.11 4.69
N PHE A 300 -5.63 -12.59 5.54
CA PHE A 300 -5.27 -11.92 6.79
C PHE A 300 -5.37 -12.90 7.96
N VAL A 301 -4.33 -12.99 8.78
CA VAL A 301 -4.32 -13.87 9.96
C VAL A 301 -4.19 -13.06 11.23
N TYR A 302 -5.04 -13.36 12.22
CA TYR A 302 -4.88 -12.94 13.61
C TYR A 302 -4.80 -14.18 14.49
N GLU A 303 -3.62 -14.39 15.08
CA GLU A 303 -3.40 -15.54 15.94
C GLU A 303 -2.44 -15.24 17.08
N LYS A 304 -2.38 -16.20 18.00
CA LYS A 304 -1.43 -16.16 19.10
C LYS A 304 -0.05 -16.46 18.56
N ALA A 305 0.93 -15.60 18.87
CA ALA A 305 2.31 -15.83 18.49
C ALA A 305 2.78 -17.19 19.03
N MET A 306 3.27 -18.06 18.15
CA MET A 306 3.95 -19.27 18.58
C MET A 306 5.18 -18.86 19.40
N SER A 307 5.32 -19.44 20.60
CA SER A 307 6.57 -19.34 21.36
C SER A 307 7.70 -19.77 20.42
N ALA A 308 8.79 -19.00 20.34
CA ALA A 308 9.94 -19.31 19.49
C ALA A 308 10.53 -20.68 19.87
N ARG A 309 9.95 -21.74 19.32
CA ARG A 309 10.50 -23.09 19.29
C ARG A 309 11.27 -23.11 17.99
N LEU A 310 12.60 -23.11 18.12
CA LEU A 310 13.59 -23.43 17.10
C LEU A 310 12.96 -23.97 15.81
N ALA A 311 12.86 -23.12 14.78
CA ALA A 311 12.81 -23.56 13.38
C ALA A 311 14.21 -24.04 12.98
N ALA A 312 14.74 -25.01 13.74
CA ALA A 312 15.84 -25.86 13.35
C ALA A 312 15.21 -27.22 13.01
N SER A 313 15.45 -27.67 11.77
CA SER A 313 15.02 -28.91 11.11
C SER A 313 13.52 -29.06 10.86
N GLU A 314 13.09 -28.97 9.59
CA GLU A 314 13.22 -30.06 8.59
C GLU A 314 13.55 -29.49 7.21
#